data_AF-A0A376L138-F1
#
_entry.id   AF-A0A376L138-F1
#
_cell.length_a   1.000
_cell.length_b   1.000
_cell.length_c   1.000
_cell.angle_alpha   90.00
_cell.angle_beta   90.00
_cell.angle_gamma   90.00
#
_symmetry.space_group_name_H-M   'P 1'
#
loop_
_entity.id
_entity.type
_entity.pdbx_description
1 polymer ?
#
loop_
_entity_poly.entity_id
_entity_poly.type
_entity_poly.pdbx_seq_one_letter_code
_entity_poly.pdbx_strand_id
1 'polypeptide(L)'
;MKSWYRLANQGDHLLHSTRKQVEEAGDKLPADDKTAIESALTALETALKGEDKAAIEAKMQELAQVSQKLMEIAQQQHAQQQTAGADASANNAKDDDVVDAEFEEVKDKKIIAL
;
A
#
# COMPACT_ATOMS: atom_id res chain seq x y z
N MET A 1 -30.33 5.51 7.97
CA MET A 1 -29.47 6.68 8.27
C MET A 1 -28.14 6.31 8.95
N LYS A 2 -28.07 5.40 9.95
CA LYS A 2 -26.83 5.12 10.72
C LYS A 2 -25.63 4.45 10.01
N SER A 3 -25.77 3.92 8.78
CA SER A 3 -24.67 3.15 8.14
C SER A 3 -23.75 3.96 7.21
N TRP A 4 -24.17 5.12 6.70
CA TRP A 4 -23.29 5.96 5.87
C TRP A 4 -22.21 6.63 6.73
N TYR A 5 -22.58 7.08 7.93
CA TYR A 5 -21.66 7.69 8.89
C TYR A 5 -20.53 6.74 9.31
N ARG A 6 -20.81 5.44 9.46
CA ARG A 6 -19.78 4.44 9.76
C ARG A 6 -18.78 4.31 8.61
N LEU A 7 -19.28 4.24 7.38
CA LEU A 7 -18.44 4.18 6.18
C LEU A 7 -17.63 5.45 6.02
N ALA A 8 -18.23 6.60 6.31
CA ALA A 8 -17.54 7.89 6.25
C ALA A 8 -16.35 7.92 7.21
N ASN A 9 -16.58 7.60 8.48
CA ASN A 9 -15.50 7.53 9.48
C ASN A 9 -14.42 6.50 9.14
N GLN A 10 -14.78 5.35 8.57
CA GLN A 10 -13.79 4.36 8.11
C GLN A 10 -12.99 4.87 6.91
N GLY A 11 -13.66 5.53 5.96
CA GLY A 11 -13.02 6.14 4.81
C GLY A 11 -12.05 7.24 5.22
N ASP A 12 -12.42 8.12 6.15
CA ASP A 12 -11.54 9.14 6.71
C ASP A 12 -10.30 8.55 7.38
N HIS A 13 -10.47 7.49 8.18
CA HIS A 13 -9.36 6.77 8.79
C HIS A 13 -8.42 6.16 7.73
N LEU A 14 -8.99 5.52 6.71
CA LEU A 14 -8.23 4.92 5.61
C LEU A 14 -7.46 5.98 4.80
N LEU A 15 -8.09 7.13 4.56
CA LEU A 15 -7.52 8.26 3.83
C LEU A 15 -6.31 8.84 4.58
N HIS A 16 -6.46 9.05 5.89
CA HIS A 16 -5.36 9.53 6.72
C HIS A 16 -4.20 8.52 6.82
N SER A 17 -4.51 7.24 7.10
CA SER A 17 -3.51 6.17 7.17
C SER A 17 -2.73 6.02 5.87
N THR A 18 -3.43 6.06 4.73
CA THR A 18 -2.79 5.89 3.43
C THR A 18 -1.94 7.11 3.05
N ARG A 19 -2.40 8.35 3.33
CA ARG A 19 -1.56 9.55 3.13
C ARG A 19 -0.25 9.45 3.89
N LYS A 20 -0.30 9.02 5.16
CA LYS A 20 0.88 8.81 5.98
C LYS A 20 1.82 7.76 5.37
N GLN A 21 1.29 6.64 4.89
CA GLN A 21 2.08 5.60 4.22
C GLN A 21 2.73 6.11 2.92
N VAL A 22 2.03 6.91 2.10
CA VAL A 22 2.61 7.55 0.91
C VAL A 22 3.77 8.47 1.30
N GLU A 23 3.60 9.26 2.36
CA GLU A 23 4.62 10.18 2.87
C GLU A 23 5.84 9.41 3.42
N GLU A 24 5.61 8.32 4.17
CA GLU A 24 6.65 7.44 4.69
C GLU A 24 7.41 6.69 3.59
N ALA A 25 6.71 6.26 2.53
CA ALA A 25 7.33 5.64 1.37
C ALA A 25 8.14 6.66 0.53
N GLY A 26 7.71 7.92 0.49
CA GLY A 26 8.45 9.03 -0.10
C GLY A 26 8.91 8.74 -1.53
N ASP A 27 10.22 8.90 -1.78
CA ASP A 27 10.85 8.67 -3.10
C ASP A 27 11.00 7.19 -3.47
N LYS A 28 10.74 6.27 -2.54
CA LYS A 28 10.79 4.83 -2.84
C LYS A 28 9.51 4.33 -3.52
N LEU A 29 8.43 5.10 -3.46
CA LEU A 29 7.19 4.79 -4.17
C LEU A 29 7.32 5.24 -5.63
N PRO A 30 7.12 4.36 -6.62
CA PRO A 30 7.12 4.78 -8.02
C PRO A 30 6.13 5.92 -8.26
N ALA A 31 6.51 6.89 -9.10
CA ALA A 31 5.68 8.06 -9.37
C ALA A 31 4.29 7.69 -9.92
N ASP A 32 4.21 6.61 -10.71
CA ASP A 32 2.96 6.09 -11.25
C ASP A 32 2.04 5.54 -10.14
N ASP A 33 2.58 4.75 -9.21
CA ASP A 33 1.83 4.21 -8.07
C ASP A 33 1.43 5.33 -7.09
N LYS A 34 2.34 6.29 -6.82
CA LYS A 34 2.03 7.48 -6.01
C LYS A 34 0.86 8.27 -6.59
N THR A 35 0.88 8.51 -7.90
CA THR A 35 -0.19 9.22 -8.60
C THR A 35 -1.51 8.45 -8.54
N ALA A 36 -1.46 7.12 -8.69
CA ALA A 36 -2.65 6.27 -8.58
C ALA A 36 -3.26 6.32 -7.16
N ILE A 37 -2.43 6.29 -6.12
CA ILE A 37 -2.87 6.38 -4.72
C ILE A 37 -3.44 7.76 -4.40
N GLU A 38 -2.78 8.85 -4.82
CA GLU A 38 -3.29 10.22 -4.65
C GLU A 38 -4.64 10.45 -5.36
N SER A 39 -4.80 9.84 -6.54
CA SER A 39 -6.07 9.85 -7.27
C SER A 39 -7.18 9.11 -6.51
N ALA A 40 -6.89 7.91 -6.00
CA ALA A 40 -7.82 7.12 -5.19
C ALA A 40 -8.21 7.83 -3.89
N LEU A 41 -7.25 8.48 -3.22
CA LEU A 41 -7.48 9.31 -2.03
C LEU A 41 -8.46 10.45 -2.32
N THR A 42 -8.25 11.17 -3.43
CA THR A 42 -9.12 12.28 -3.84
C THR A 42 -10.52 11.80 -4.24
N ALA A 43 -10.59 10.64 -4.92
CA ALA A 43 -11.86 10.03 -5.30
C ALA A 43 -12.66 9.58 -4.06
N LEU A 44 -12.01 8.99 -3.06
CA LEU A 44 -12.64 8.66 -1.79
C LEU A 44 -13.09 9.92 -1.04
N GLU A 45 -12.25 10.96 -0.96
CA GLU A 45 -12.62 12.23 -0.32
C GLU A 45 -13.87 12.86 -0.97
N THR A 46 -13.98 12.76 -2.29
CA THR A 46 -15.13 13.26 -3.03
C THR A 46 -16.38 12.41 -2.77
N ALA A 47 -16.25 11.08 -2.72
CA ALA A 47 -17.35 10.19 -2.38
C ALA A 47 -17.85 10.41 -0.95
N LEU A 48 -16.94 10.69 0.00
CA LEU A 48 -17.24 10.99 1.40
C LEU A 48 -18.02 12.30 1.60
N LYS A 49 -17.89 13.26 0.67
CA LYS A 49 -18.71 14.49 0.64
C LYS A 49 -20.16 14.24 0.21
N GLY A 50 -20.43 13.07 -0.38
CA GLY A 50 -21.78 12.62 -0.73
C GLY A 50 -22.38 11.68 0.32
N GLU A 51 -23.60 11.22 0.06
CA GLU A 51 -24.32 10.25 0.91
C GLU A 51 -24.46 8.87 0.24
N ASP A 52 -23.74 8.63 -0.86
CA ASP A 52 -23.77 7.36 -1.60
C ASP A 52 -22.83 6.34 -0.98
N LYS A 53 -23.41 5.41 -0.22
CA LYS A 53 -22.67 4.34 0.46
C LYS A 53 -21.97 3.40 -0.51
N ALA A 54 -22.61 3.07 -1.64
CA ALA A 54 -22.03 2.15 -2.61
C ALA A 54 -20.80 2.78 -3.27
N ALA A 55 -20.86 4.08 -3.54
CA ALA A 55 -19.71 4.84 -4.02
C ALA A 55 -18.58 4.89 -2.98
N ILE A 56 -18.89 5.15 -1.71
CA ILE A 56 -17.89 5.18 -0.62
C ILE A 56 -17.23 3.80 -0.46
N GLU A 57 -18.01 2.72 -0.41
CA GLU A 57 -17.47 1.35 -0.29
C GLU A 57 -16.58 0.99 -1.48
N ALA A 58 -17.02 1.28 -2.71
CA ALA A 58 -16.22 1.02 -3.90
C ALA A 58 -14.88 1.79 -3.88
N LYS A 59 -14.91 3.08 -3.50
CA LYS A 59 -13.69 3.90 -3.39
C LYS A 59 -12.79 3.49 -2.22
N MET A 60 -13.34 3.01 -1.12
CA MET A 60 -12.56 2.43 -0.02
C MET A 60 -11.86 1.14 -0.47
N GLN A 61 -12.53 0.28 -1.24
CA GLN A 61 -11.93 -0.94 -1.77
C GLN A 61 -10.83 -0.62 -2.80
N GLU A 62 -11.07 0.35 -3.69
CA GLU A 62 -10.08 0.82 -4.66
C GLU A 62 -8.84 1.38 -3.94
N LEU A 63 -9.03 2.23 -2.93
CA LEU A 63 -7.95 2.75 -2.10
C LEU A 63 -7.20 1.62 -1.39
N ALA A 64 -7.91 0.66 -0.80
CA ALA A 64 -7.29 -0.47 -0.13
C ALA A 64 -6.43 -1.32 -1.09
N GLN A 65 -6.90 -1.54 -2.33
CA GLN A 65 -6.15 -2.29 -3.35
C GLN A 65 -4.88 -1.55 -3.79
N VAL A 66 -4.94 -0.25 -4.05
CA VAL A 66 -3.73 0.52 -4.41
C VAL A 66 -2.77 0.68 -3.23
N SER A 67 -3.29 0.75 -1.99
CA SER A 67 -2.48 0.76 -0.77
C SER A 67 -1.81 -0.58 -0.45
N GLN A 68 -2.29 -1.73 -0.99
CA GLN A 68 -1.60 -3.01 -0.83
C GLN A 68 -0.20 -2.95 -1.44
N LYS A 69 -0.07 -2.38 -2.65
CA LYS A 69 1.24 -2.19 -3.30
C LYS A 69 2.18 -1.34 -2.45
N LEU A 70 1.64 -0.32 -1.80
CA LEU A 70 2.35 0.56 -0.89
C LEU A 70 2.90 -0.23 0.31
N MET A 71 2.09 -1.13 0.87
CA MET A 71 2.48 -2.02 1.95
C MET A 71 3.56 -3.02 1.51
N GLU A 72 3.46 -3.59 0.31
CA GLU A 72 4.49 -4.47 -0.25
C GLU A 72 5.84 -3.76 -0.40
N ILE A 73 5.85 -2.53 -0.92
CA ILE A 73 7.05 -1.71 -1.06
C ILE A 73 7.63 -1.33 0.31
N ALA A 74 6.77 -0.97 1.28
CA ALA A 74 7.20 -0.65 2.64
C ALA A 74 7.76 -1.89 3.37
N GLN A 75 7.16 -3.07 3.19
CA GLN A 75 7.65 -4.32 3.77
C GLN A 75 8.98 -4.75 3.19
N GLN A 76 9.17 -4.64 1.88
CA GLN A 76 10.46 -4.93 1.23
C GLN A 76 11.58 -4.03 1.79
N GLN A 77 11.27 -2.78 2.12
CA GLN A 77 12.23 -1.89 2.78
C GLN A 77 12.45 -2.22 4.25
N HIS A 78 11.40 -2.57 4.98
CA HIS A 78 11.52 -2.98 6.37
C HIS A 78 12.33 -4.27 6.50
N ALA A 79 12.21 -5.22 5.57
CA ALA A 79 13.07 -6.40 5.50
C ALA A 79 14.55 -6.04 5.28
N GLN A 80 14.83 -4.94 4.57
CA GLN A 80 16.18 -4.41 4.37
C GLN A 80 16.70 -3.57 5.56
N GLN A 81 15.80 -3.07 6.44
CA GLN A 81 16.13 -2.34 7.67
C GLN A 81 15.96 -3.18 8.96
N GLN A 82 15.55 -4.45 8.87
CA GLN A 82 15.26 -5.33 10.01
C GLN A 82 16.49 -5.86 10.75
N THR A 83 17.61 -5.13 10.70
CA THR A 83 18.65 -5.21 11.75
C THR A 83 18.37 -4.24 12.91
N ALA A 84 17.40 -3.31 12.84
CA ALA A 84 17.31 -2.26 13.88
C ALA A 84 15.91 -1.75 14.29
N GLY A 85 14.82 -2.53 14.19
CA GLY A 85 13.50 -1.98 14.55
C GLY A 85 12.35 -2.93 14.81
N ALA A 86 12.62 -4.17 15.23
CA ALA A 86 11.56 -5.10 15.64
C ALA A 86 11.35 -5.05 17.16
N ASP A 87 10.75 -3.97 17.67
CA ASP A 87 10.10 -3.99 18.99
C ASP A 87 8.74 -3.29 18.88
N ALA A 88 7.76 -4.02 18.35
CA ALA A 88 6.36 -3.89 18.73
C ALA A 88 5.58 -5.10 18.18
N SER A 89 5.52 -6.14 19.00
CA SER A 89 4.53 -7.23 18.96
C SER A 89 4.68 -8.31 17.89
N ALA A 90 5.46 -9.35 18.20
CA ALA A 90 5.04 -10.74 18.03
C ALA A 90 5.99 -11.66 18.82
N ASN A 91 5.72 -11.80 20.11
CA ASN A 91 6.28 -12.87 20.91
C ASN A 91 5.59 -14.17 20.46
N ASN A 92 6.26 -15.02 19.66
CA ASN A 92 6.61 -16.41 20.01
C ASN A 92 6.94 -17.26 18.75
N ALA A 93 8.00 -18.07 18.90
CA ALA A 93 8.39 -19.24 18.11
C ALA A 93 9.22 -19.04 16.83
N LYS A 94 10.55 -19.23 17.00
CA LYS A 94 11.44 -20.16 16.26
C LYS A 94 10.83 -20.76 14.98
N ASP A 95 11.48 -20.70 13.83
CA ASP A 95 12.77 -21.32 13.56
C ASP A 95 13.36 -20.75 12.25
N ASP A 96 14.64 -21.02 12.08
CA ASP A 96 15.55 -20.68 10.99
C ASP A 96 15.06 -21.28 9.65
N ASP A 97 14.76 -20.46 8.64
CA ASP A 97 14.96 -20.84 7.23
C ASP A 97 15.05 -19.59 6.34
N VAL A 98 16.29 -19.19 6.07
CA VAL A 98 16.61 -18.35 4.93
C VAL A 98 16.50 -19.22 3.69
N VAL A 99 15.52 -18.94 2.82
CA VAL A 99 15.68 -19.23 1.39
C VAL A 99 15.22 -18.03 0.55
N ASP A 100 16.22 -17.51 -0.13
CA ASP A 100 16.29 -16.53 -1.20
C ASP A 100 15.85 -17.19 -2.53
N ALA A 101 14.88 -16.61 -3.25
CA ALA A 101 14.45 -16.84 -4.66
C ALA A 101 12.93 -16.57 -4.75
N GLU A 102 12.39 -15.65 -5.56
CA GLU A 102 12.62 -15.47 -6.99
C GLU A 102 12.57 -13.97 -7.38
N PHE A 103 13.73 -13.39 -7.70
CA PHE A 103 13.79 -12.38 -8.77
C PHE A 103 15.03 -12.63 -9.61
N GLU A 104 15.00 -13.74 -10.33
CA GLU A 104 15.92 -14.00 -11.43
C GLU A 104 15.26 -13.51 -12.73
N GLU A 105 15.19 -12.19 -12.92
CA GLU A 105 14.96 -11.64 -14.27
C GLU A 105 16.29 -11.57 -15.01
N VAL A 106 16.75 -12.73 -15.52
CA VAL A 106 17.86 -12.81 -16.47
C VAL A 106 17.50 -13.74 -17.63
N LYS A 107 16.85 -13.20 -18.67
CA LYS A 107 16.98 -13.59 -20.09
C LYS A 107 16.49 -12.41 -20.95
N ASP A 108 17.18 -11.84 -21.92
CA ASP A 108 18.51 -12.05 -22.46
C ASP A 108 18.85 -10.78 -23.26
N LYS A 109 20.03 -10.20 -23.02
CA LYS A 109 20.67 -9.32 -24.00
C LYS A 109 21.08 -10.18 -25.18
N LYS A 110 20.32 -10.15 -26.28
CA LYS A 110 20.88 -10.46 -27.60
C LYS A 110 21.16 -9.16 -28.35
N ILE A 111 22.32 -8.57 -28.02
CA ILE A 111 23.06 -7.75 -28.95
C ILE A 111 23.47 -8.65 -30.13
N ILE A 112 23.78 -8.01 -31.25
CA ILE A 112 24.63 -8.45 -32.37
C ILE A 112 23.83 -8.72 -33.65
N ALA A 113 23.75 -7.65 -34.44
CA ALA A 113 24.13 -7.58 -35.85
C ALA A 113 24.16 -8.88 -36.67
N LEU A 114 23.33 -8.91 -37.71
CA LEU A 114 23.72 -9.17 -39.10
C LEU A 114 22.59 -8.76 -40.04
#